data_AF-A0AAV9FA18-F1
#
_entry.id   AF-A0AAV9FA18-F1
#
_cell.length_a   1.000
_cell.length_b   1.000
_cell.length_c   1.000
_cell.angle_alpha   90.00
_cell.angle_beta   90.00
_cell.angle_gamma   90.00
#
_symmetry.space_group_name_H-M   'P 1'
#
loop_
_entity.id
_entity.type
_entity.pdbx_description
1 polymer ?
#
loop_
_entity_poly.entity_id
_entity_poly.type
_entity_poly.pdbx_seq_one_letter_code
_entity_poly.pdbx_strand_id
1 'polypeptide(L)' 'MWSDVADVRKLMRSRGVKKEPGWSWIEIRDTVSVFVVGDQSHPWRDSIYEILDSLTANADMVDDISELDAITV' A
#
# COMPACT_ATOMS: atom_id res chain seq x y z
N MET A 1 3.22 15.49 19.44
CA MET A 1 2.04 14.62 19.19
C MET A 1 2.39 13.43 18.30
N TRP A 2 2.86 13.58 17.06
CA TRP A 2 3.34 12.42 16.26
C TRP A 2 4.73 11.92 16.69
N SER A 3 5.57 12.81 17.21
CA SER A 3 6.87 12.50 17.83
C SER A 3 6.74 11.48 18.96
N ASP A 4 5.82 11.73 19.89
CA ASP A 4 5.63 10.90 21.09
C ASP A 4 5.17 9.49 20.72
N VAL A 5 4.32 9.38 19.68
CA VAL A 5 3.88 8.09 19.12
C VAL A 5 5.05 7.35 18.45
N ALA A 6 5.93 8.06 17.75
CA ALA A 6 7.13 7.47 17.16
C ALA A 6 8.09 6.94 18.23
N ASP A 7 8.26 7.67 19.33
CA ASP A 7 9.10 7.28 20.46
C ASP A 7 8.56 6.04 21.18
N VAL A 8 7.24 5.98 21.41
CA VAL A 8 6.59 4.77 21.96
C VAL A 8 6.79 3.58 21.03
N ARG A 9 6.58 3.74 19.71
CA ARG A 9 6.82 2.66 18.73
C ARG A 9 8.28 2.21 18.72
N LYS A 10 9.23 3.12 18.89
CA LYS A 10 10.66 2.81 18.96
C LYS A 10 10.99 2.01 20.22
N LEU A 11 10.43 2.41 21.37
CA LEU A 11 10.58 1.69 22.64
C LEU A 11 9.96 0.29 22.58
N MET A 12 8.79 0.15 21.96
CA MET A 12 8.16 -1.16 21.74
C MET A 12 9.08 -2.09 20.94
N ARG A 13 9.67 -1.59 19.84
CA ARG A 13 10.63 -2.36 19.03
C ARG A 13 11.89 -2.74 19.81
N SER A 14 12.47 -1.81 20.60
CA SER A 14 13.69 -2.11 21.37
C SER A 14 13.45 -3.13 22.49
N ARG A 15 12.22 -3.23 22.99
CA ARG A 15 11.78 -4.25 23.95
C ARG A 15 11.33 -5.56 23.29
N GLY A 16 11.48 -5.69 21.97
CA GLY A 16 11.13 -6.90 21.24
C GLY A 16 9.63 -7.12 21.04
N VAL A 17 8.78 -6.10 21.26
CA VAL A 17 7.35 -6.19 20.99
C VAL A 17 7.15 -6.29 19.48
N LYS A 18 6.73 -7.46 19.01
CA LYS A 18 6.39 -7.73 17.62
C LYS A 18 4.88 -7.62 17.45
N LYS A 19 4.45 -6.88 16.43
CA LYS A 19 3.07 -6.94 15.96
C LYS A 19 2.97 -8.08 14.95
N GLU A 20 1.85 -8.78 14.97
CA GLU A 20 1.51 -9.67 13.87
C GLU A 20 1.43 -8.87 12.57
N PRO A 21 2.02 -9.36 11.47
CA PRO A 21 1.95 -8.68 10.19
C PRO A 21 0.49 -8.64 9.72
N GLY A 22 0.12 -7.53 9.08
CA GLY A 22 -1.13 -7.48 8.33
C GLY A 22 -1.05 -8.40 7.12
N TRP A 23 -2.17 -8.99 6.74
CA TRP A 23 -2.28 -9.77 5.52
C TRP A 23 -3.67 -9.57 4.90
N SER A 24 -3.73 -9.66 3.59
CA SER A 24 -4.96 -9.69 2.80
C SER A 24 -4.85 -10.82 1.79
N TRP A 25 -5.96 -11.15 1.14
CA TRP A 25 -5.97 -12.13 0.07
C TRP A 25 -7.04 -11.79 -0.95
N ILE A 26 -6.85 -12.29 -2.16
CA ILE A 26 -7.85 -12.27 -3.22
C ILE A 26 -8.03 -13.69 -3.74
N GLU A 27 -9.23 -13.99 -4.23
CA GLU A 27 -9.55 -15.29 -4.83
C GLU A 27 -10.03 -15.09 -6.26
N ILE A 28 -9.39 -15.79 -7.20
CA ILE A 28 -9.74 -15.75 -8.62
C ILE A 28 -9.78 -17.18 -9.13
N ARG A 29 -10.96 -17.64 -9.60
CA ARG A 29 -11.14 -18.98 -10.18
C ARG A 29 -10.52 -20.08 -9.30
N ASP A 30 -10.92 -20.09 -8.03
CA ASP A 30 -10.49 -21.03 -7.00
C ASP A 30 -8.98 -20.96 -6.64
N THR A 31 -8.27 -19.94 -7.11
CA THR A 31 -6.87 -19.67 -6.74
C THR A 31 -6.82 -18.51 -5.77
N VAL A 32 -6.30 -18.76 -4.56
CA VAL A 32 -6.10 -17.73 -3.54
C VAL A 32 -4.69 -17.18 -3.64
N SER A 33 -4.58 -15.86 -3.77
CA SER A 33 -3.31 -15.14 -3.65
C SER A 33 -3.29 -14.34 -2.35
N VAL A 34 -2.28 -14.56 -1.53
CA VAL A 34 -2.12 -13.90 -0.22
C VAL A 34 -1.05 -12.82 -0.32
N PHE A 35 -1.34 -11.66 0.29
CA PHE A 35 -0.43 -10.53 0.38
C PHE A 35 -0.14 -10.26 1.85
N VAL A 36 1.12 -10.39 2.26
CA VAL A 36 1.55 -10.11 3.63
C VAL A 36 2.33 -8.80 3.65
N VAL A 37 2.09 -7.97 4.68
CA VAL A 37 2.79 -6.68 4.83
C VAL A 37 4.30 -6.91 4.88
N GLY A 38 5.00 -6.28 3.94
CA GLY A 38 6.45 -6.37 3.82
C GLY A 38 6.97 -7.65 3.16
N ASP A 39 6.09 -8.56 2.73
CA ASP A 39 6.48 -9.73 1.94
C ASP A 39 6.87 -9.31 0.50
N GLN A 40 7.94 -9.93 0.02
CA GLN A 40 8.56 -9.66 -1.27
C GLN A 40 8.85 -10.96 -2.03
N SER A 41 8.37 -12.10 -1.53
CA SER A 41 8.65 -13.43 -2.08
C SER A 41 7.76 -13.82 -3.26
N HIS A 42 6.70 -13.05 -3.55
CA HIS A 42 5.76 -13.37 -4.61
C HIS A 42 6.47 -13.41 -5.98
N PRO A 43 6.34 -14.49 -6.79
CA PRO A 43 7.05 -14.62 -8.06
C PRO A 43 6.76 -13.51 -9.08
N TRP A 44 5.59 -12.89 -8.95
CA TRP A 44 5.08 -11.83 -9.84
C TRP A 44 5.20 -10.44 -9.21
N ARG A 45 6.00 -10.31 -8.16
CA ARG A 45 6.13 -9.08 -7.37
C ARG A 45 6.33 -7.85 -8.27
N ASP A 46 7.31 -7.91 -9.16
CA ASP A 46 7.72 -6.75 -9.95
C ASP A 46 6.56 -6.27 -10.83
N SER A 47 5.88 -7.18 -11.53
CA SER A 47 4.70 -6.86 -12.35
C SER A 47 3.54 -6.29 -11.53
N ILE A 48 3.32 -6.78 -10.30
CA ILE A 48 2.28 -6.23 -9.42
C ILE A 48 2.60 -4.78 -9.06
N TYR A 49 3.85 -4.49 -8.68
CA TYR A 49 4.26 -3.13 -8.36
C TYR A 49 4.24 -2.19 -9.56
N GLU A 50 4.66 -2.65 -10.75
CA GLU A 50 4.54 -1.87 -11.99
C GLU A 50 3.08 -1.47 -12.29
N ILE A 51 2.14 -2.41 -12.11
CA ILE A 51 0.71 -2.11 -12.30
C ILE A 51 0.25 -1.11 -11.24
N LEU A 52 0.60 -1.30 -9.96
CA LEU A 52 0.24 -0.38 -8.89
C LEU A 52 0.77 1.03 -9.16
N ASP A 53 2.02 1.16 -9.58
CA ASP A 53 2.65 2.44 -9.92
C ASP A 53 1.97 3.10 -11.12
N SER A 54 1.56 2.32 -12.13
CA SER A 54 0.78 2.85 -13.25
C SER A 54 -0.61 3.32 -12.82
N LEU A 55 -1.25 2.63 -11.87
CA LEU A 55 -2.57 2.98 -11.36
C LEU A 55 -2.51 4.27 -10.52
N THR A 56 -1.50 4.44 -9.68
CA THR A 56 -1.30 5.67 -8.91
C THR A 56 -0.96 6.85 -9.83
N ALA A 57 -0.08 6.66 -10.80
CA ALA A 57 0.23 7.71 -11.79
C ALA A 57 -1.02 8.13 -12.60
N ASN A 58 -1.90 7.19 -12.94
CA ASN A 58 -3.16 7.51 -13.61
C ASN A 58 -4.19 8.16 -12.65
N ALA A 59 -4.20 7.79 -11.37
CA ALA A 59 -5.07 8.42 -10.38
C ALA A 59 -4.73 9.91 -10.22
N ASP A 60 -3.44 10.25 -10.22
CA ASP A 60 -2.96 11.64 -10.21
C ASP A 60 -3.44 12.41 -11.46
N MET A 61 -3.48 11.75 -12.63
CA MET A 61 -4.03 12.35 -13.86
C MET A 61 -5.55 12.56 -13.81
N VAL A 62 -6.31 11.70 -13.12
CA VAL A 62 -7.77 11.85 -13.00
C VAL A 62 -8.13 13.03 -12.08
N ASP A 63 -7.35 13.24 -11.02
CA ASP A 63 -7.51 14.43 -10.16
C ASP A 63 -7.20 15.72 -10.94
N ASP A 64 -6.14 15.75 -11.76
CA ASP A 64 -5.82 16.89 -12.64
C ASP A 64 -6.90 17.17 -13.69
N ILE A 65 -7.51 16.13 -14.28
CA ILE A 65 -8.61 16.28 -15.26
C ILE A 65 -9.87 16.87 -14.59
N SER A 66 -10.13 16.50 -13.33
CA SER A 66 -11.28 17.03 -12.58
C SER A 66 -11.16 18.53 -12.28
N GLU A 67 -9.94 19.06 -12.16
CA GLU A 67 -9.69 20.50 -11.99
C GLU A 67 -9.85 21.30 -13.29
N LEU A 68 -9.58 20.69 -14.45
CA LEU A 68 -9.74 21.33 -15.76
C LEU A 68 -11.22 21.46 -16.18
N ASP A 69 -12.06 20.48 -15.82
CA ASP A 69 -13.51 20.53 -16.05
C ASP A 69 -14.20 21.61 -15.20
N ALA A 70 -13.56 22.12 -14.14
CA ALA A 70 -14.08 23.19 -13.30
C ALA A 70 -13.88 24.61 -13.87
N ILE A 71 -13.05 24.78 -14.93
CA ILE A 71 -12.73 26.08 -15.54
C ILE A 71 -13.50 26.31 -16.86
N THR A 72 -14.15 25.28 -17.41
CA THR A 72 -14.93 25.42 -18.65
C THR A 72 -16.43 25.53 -18.33
N VAL A 73 -16.85 26.73 -17.87
CA VAL A 73 -18.23 27.25 -17.98
C VAL A 73 -18.18 28.68 -18.49
#